data_AF-A0A015J7Z6-F1
#
_entry.id   AF-A0A015J7Z6-F1
#
_cell.length_a   1.000
_cell.length_b   1.000
_cell.length_c   1.000
_cell.angle_alpha   90.00
_cell.angle_beta   90.00
_cell.angle_gamma   90.00
#
_symmetry.space_group_name_H-M   'P 1'
#
loop_
_entity.id
_entity.type
_entity.pdbx_description
1 polymer ?
#
loop_
_entity_poly.entity_id
_entity_poly.type
_entity_poly.pdbx_seq_one_letter_code
_entity_poly.pdbx_strand_id
1 'polypeptide(L)' 'MTLSRKEYLYQLSDLSENSHTAEYLVTVIEKVIEGIGEDRICAVISDNTANVRNARKIIHENHPKIENV' A
#
# COMPACT_ATOMS: atom_id res chain seq x y z
N MET A 1 -15.56 -3.87 13.14
CA MET A 1 -14.57 -3.03 13.86
C MET A 1 -14.25 -3.71 15.19
N THR A 2 -13.01 -4.12 15.45
CA THR A 2 -12.65 -4.84 16.69
C THR A 2 -12.58 -3.88 17.86
N LEU A 3 -13.00 -4.32 19.06
CA LEU A 3 -13.06 -3.49 20.27
C LEU A 3 -11.70 -2.94 20.72
N SER A 4 -10.61 -3.64 20.39
CA SER A 4 -9.26 -3.31 20.88
C SER A 4 -8.40 -2.54 19.88
N ARG A 5 -8.82 -2.37 18.62
CA ARG A 5 -8.10 -1.63 17.55
C ARG A 5 -6.58 -1.83 17.59
N LYS A 6 -6.14 -3.08 17.66
CA LYS A 6 -4.71 -3.40 17.68
C LYS A 6 -4.08 -3.05 16.34
N GLU A 7 -2.95 -2.38 16.40
CA GLU A 7 -2.11 -2.04 15.24
C GLU A 7 -0.88 -2.93 15.26
N TYR A 8 -0.47 -3.40 14.08
CA TYR A 8 0.66 -4.29 13.90
C TYR A 8 1.55 -3.76 12.77
N LEU A 9 2.86 -3.77 13.00
CA LEU A 9 3.83 -3.51 11.94
C LEU A 9 4.11 -4.81 11.19
N TYR A 10 3.69 -4.88 9.93
CA TYR A 10 3.93 -6.04 9.08
C TYR A 10 5.34 -6.03 8.46
N GLN A 11 5.75 -4.87 7.94
CA GLN A 11 7.01 -4.71 7.23
C GLN A 11 7.59 -3.32 7.46
N LEU A 12 8.92 -3.25 7.56
CA LEU A 12 9.71 -2.03 7.48
C LEU A 12 10.76 -2.23 6.38
N SER A 13 10.94 -1.23 5.51
CA SER A 13 11.90 -1.32 4.42
C SER A 13 12.56 0.03 4.20
N ASP A 14 13.88 0.01 4.00
CA ASP A 14 14.64 1.18 3.60
C ASP A 14 14.59 1.28 2.07
N LEU A 15 14.00 2.36 1.56
CA LEU A 15 13.85 2.63 0.13
C LEU A 15 14.70 3.81 -0.33
N SER A 16 15.64 4.29 0.49
CA SER A 16 16.43 5.52 0.23
C SER A 16 17.35 5.41 -0.98
N GLU A 17 17.79 4.20 -1.35
CA GLU A 17 18.60 3.97 -2.54
C GLU A 17 17.77 3.97 -3.85
N ASN A 18 16.43 4.01 -3.74
CA ASN A 18 15.53 3.91 -4.87
C ASN A 18 14.92 5.29 -5.17
N SER A 19 14.61 5.55 -6.44
CA SER A 19 14.14 6.86 -6.93
C SER A 19 12.75 7.28 -6.41
N HIS A 20 12.19 6.58 -5.44
CA HIS A 20 10.85 6.80 -4.85
C HIS A 20 9.75 7.04 -5.91
N THR A 21 9.88 6.46 -7.10
CA THR A 21 8.90 6.65 -8.16
C THR A 21 7.61 5.91 -7.83
N ALA A 22 6.52 6.34 -8.45
CA ALA A 22 5.22 5.69 -8.26
C ALA A 22 5.29 4.20 -8.64
N GLU A 23 5.98 3.86 -9.73
CA GLU A 23 6.13 2.48 -10.21
C GLU A 23 6.87 1.61 -9.20
N TYR A 24 7.94 2.13 -8.60
CA TYR A 24 8.68 1.38 -7.59
C TYR A 24 7.82 1.14 -6.35
N LEU A 25 7.11 2.16 -5.87
CA LEU A 25 6.19 2.03 -4.74
C LEU A 25 5.08 1.02 -5.01
N VAL A 26 4.52 0.97 -6.23
CA VAL A 26 3.57 -0.07 -6.63
C VAL A 26 4.18 -1.45 -6.45
N THR A 27 5.41 -1.70 -6.91
CA THR A 27 6.04 -3.03 -6.73
C THR A 27 6.22 -3.43 -5.26
N VAL A 28 6.46 -2.47 -4.37
CA VAL A 28 6.60 -2.74 -2.93
C VAL A 28 5.23 -3.06 -2.32
N ILE A 29 4.19 -2.30 -2.67
CA ILE A 29 2.83 -2.49 -2.15
C ILE A 29 2.24 -3.81 -2.67
N GLU A 30 2.42 -4.14 -3.94
CA GLU A 30 2.00 -5.41 -4.56
C GLU A 30 2.56 -6.62 -3.81
N LYS A 31 3.84 -6.59 -3.42
CA LYS A 31 4.46 -7.67 -2.62
C LYS A 31 3.81 -7.82 -1.24
N VAL A 32 3.41 -6.72 -0.62
CA VAL A 32 2.70 -6.74 0.67
C VAL A 32 1.28 -7.30 0.48
N ILE A 33 0.58 -6.89 -0.58
CA ILE A 33 -0.74 -7.42 -0.93
C ILE A 33 -0.68 -8.93 -1.17
N GLU A 34 0.28 -9.41 -1.96
CA GLU A 34 0.48 -10.84 -2.21
C GLU A 34 0.81 -11.61 -0.92
N GLY A 35 1.69 -11.05 -0.08
CA GLY A 35 2.09 -11.67 1.19
C GLY A 35 0.98 -11.77 2.24
N ILE A 36 0.02 -10.84 2.22
CA ILE A 36 -1.14 -10.84 3.13
C ILE A 36 -2.34 -11.59 2.54
N GLY A 37 -2.52 -11.47 1.22
CA GLY A 37 -3.73 -11.84 0.47
C GLY A 37 -4.64 -10.63 0.23
N GLU A 38 -4.98 -10.36 -1.04
CA GLU A 38 -5.82 -9.23 -1.46
C GLU A 38 -7.17 -9.20 -0.72
N ASP A 39 -7.76 -10.37 -0.48
CA ASP A 39 -9.06 -10.53 0.19
C ASP A 39 -9.05 -10.08 1.67
N ARG A 40 -7.88 -9.85 2.23
CA ARG A 40 -7.68 -9.42 3.63
C ARG A 40 -7.34 -7.94 3.76
N ILE A 41 -7.27 -7.20 2.66
CA ILE A 41 -6.94 -5.78 2.63
C ILE A 41 -8.18 -4.99 2.21
N CYS A 42 -8.50 -3.94 2.97
CA CYS A 42 -9.63 -3.07 2.65
C CYS A 42 -9.22 -1.76 1.97
N ALA A 43 -8.04 -1.21 2.28
CA ALA A 43 -7.62 0.10 1.82
C ALA A 43 -6.10 0.26 1.86
N VAL A 44 -5.58 1.13 0.98
CA VAL A 44 -4.23 1.69 1.08
C VAL A 44 -4.36 3.17 1.42
N ILE A 45 -3.77 3.56 2.56
CA ILE A 45 -3.78 4.94 3.07
C ILE A 45 -2.34 5.45 3.05
N SER A 46 -2.10 6.60 2.41
CA SER A 46 -0.78 7.23 2.37
C SER A 46 -0.86 8.76 2.45
N ASP A 47 0.27 9.43 2.66
CA ASP A 47 0.32 10.89 2.57
C ASP A 47 -0.02 11.38 1.13
N ASN A 48 -0.14 12.68 0.93
CA ASN A 48 -0.60 13.24 -0.35
C ASN A 48 0.55 13.62 -1.32
N THR A 49 1.76 13.12 -1.11
CA THR A 49 2.89 13.38 -2.01
C THR A 49 2.64 12.73 -3.38
N ALA A 50 3.09 13.35 -4.47
CA ALA A 50 2.73 12.97 -5.83
C ALA A 50 2.97 11.49 -6.15
N ASN A 51 4.14 10.95 -5.78
CA ASN A 51 4.49 9.57 -6.12
C ASN A 51 3.67 8.54 -5.33
N VAL A 52 3.45 8.75 -4.03
CA VAL A 52 2.63 7.83 -3.22
C VAL A 52 1.15 7.90 -3.59
N ARG A 53 0.65 9.08 -3.99
CA ARG A 53 -0.72 9.26 -4.51
C ARG A 53 -0.91 8.53 -5.84
N ASN A 54 0.06 8.65 -6.75
CA ASN A 54 0.01 7.95 -8.02
C ASN A 54 0.12 6.42 -7.81
N ALA A 55 0.98 5.98 -6.90
CA ALA A 55 1.12 4.56 -6.56
C ALA A 55 -0.21 3.98 -6.04
N ARG A 56 -0.87 4.61 -5.05
CA ARG A 56 -2.16 4.10 -4.55
C ARG A 56 -3.28 4.15 -5.60
N LYS A 57 -3.24 5.09 -6.56
CA LYS A 57 -4.17 5.12 -7.70
C LYS A 57 -3.97 3.89 -8.59
N ILE A 58 -2.73 3.56 -8.92
CA ILE A 58 -2.40 2.36 -9.72
C ILE A 58 -2.81 1.09 -8.98
N ILE A 59 -2.54 1.00 -7.68
CA ILE A 59 -2.95 -0.15 -6.86
C ILE A 59 -4.47 -0.34 -6.88
N HIS A 60 -5.25 0.73 -6.77
CA HIS A 60 -6.71 0.65 -6.87
C HIS A 60 -7.18 0.23 -8.27
N GLU A 61 -6.50 0.69 -9.33
CA GLU A 61 -6.79 0.25 -10.69
C GLU A 61 -6.51 -1.25 -10.88
N ASN A 62 -5.46 -1.78 -10.25
CA ASN A 62 -5.10 -3.21 -10.26
C ASN A 62 -6.02 -4.06 -9.35
N HIS A 63 -6.42 -3.51 -8.20
CA HIS A 63 -7.25 -4.16 -7.19
C HIS A 63 -8.46 -3.29 -6.82
N PRO A 64 -9.53 -3.28 -7.65
CA PRO A 64 -10.67 -2.36 -7.45
C PRO A 64 -11.42 -2.51 -6.13
N LYS A 65 -11.20 -3.61 -5.39
CA LYS A 65 -11.77 -3.86 -4.06
C LYS A 65 -11.00 -3.18 -2.92
N ILE A 66 -9.78 -2.74 -3.18
CA ILE A 66 -8.94 -2.03 -2.23
C ILE A 66 -9.20 -0.53 -2.40
N GLU A 67 -9.67 0.12 -1.35
CA GLU A 67 -9.98 1.55 -1.36
C GLU A 67 -8.71 2.41 -1.46
N ASN A 68 -8.81 3.50 -2.22
CA ASN A 68 -7.77 4.52 -2.37
C ASN A 68 -8.08 5.72 -1.47
N VAL A 69 -7.33 5.88 -0.37
CA VAL A 69 -7.55 6.92 0.66
C VAL A 69 -6.39 7.90 0.71
#